data_AF-A0A7S3ZL87-F1
#
_entry.id   AF-A0A7S3ZL87-F1
#
_cell.length_a   1.000
_cell.length_b   1.000
_cell.length_c   1.000
_cell.angle_alpha   90.00
_cell.angle_beta   90.00
_cell.angle_gamma   90.00
#
_symmetry.space_group_name_H-M   'P 1'
#
loop_
_entity.id
_entity.type
_entity.pdbx_description
1 polymer ?
#
loop_
_entity_poly.entity_id
_entity_poly.type
_entity_poly.pdbx_seq_one_letter_code
_entity_poly.pdbx_strand_id
1 'polypeptide(L)'
;KATNLAECLKKEGFSFATQAGISISVEDLKVPPTKNSLFLKNNKQINLAYFYEKRGNINEVERFQKVIDTWHTTSEILKNQLVDFFKSTDPLNPVYMMAFSGARGNLSQVRQLVGMRGLMSDPNGQIIDLPIKANFREGLSITDYVISSYGARKGIVDTALKTADSGYLTRRLVDVAQHVIIRELDCETKN
;
A
#
# COMPACT_ATOMS: atom_id res chain seq x y z
N LYS A 1 -10.55 -5.82 35.55
CA LYS A 1 -11.25 -6.74 34.61
C LYS A 1 -10.65 -6.66 33.22
N ALA A 2 -10.63 -5.48 32.57
CA ALA A 2 -10.03 -5.32 31.23
C ALA A 2 -8.51 -5.61 31.18
N THR A 3 -7.76 -5.21 32.20
CA THR A 3 -6.33 -5.51 32.35
C THR A 3 -6.04 -7.00 32.36
N ASN A 4 -6.79 -7.77 33.18
CA ASN A 4 -6.65 -9.22 33.24
C ASN A 4 -7.02 -9.88 31.90
N LEU A 5 -8.05 -9.40 31.21
CA LEU A 5 -8.42 -9.90 29.89
C LEU A 5 -7.28 -9.68 28.87
N ALA A 6 -6.68 -8.49 28.85
CA ALA A 6 -5.57 -8.18 27.95
C ALA A 6 -4.34 -9.08 28.22
N GLU A 7 -4.05 -9.35 29.49
CA GLU A 7 -2.95 -10.25 29.87
C GLU A 7 -3.22 -11.70 29.46
N CYS A 8 -4.45 -12.19 29.63
CA CYS A 8 -4.88 -13.50 29.13
C CYS A 8 -4.74 -13.59 27.61
N LEU A 9 -5.24 -12.61 26.87
CA LEU A 9 -5.13 -12.56 25.40
C LEU A 9 -3.67 -12.55 24.94
N LYS A 10 -2.81 -11.79 25.62
CA LYS A 10 -1.38 -11.75 25.35
C LYS A 10 -0.74 -13.13 25.52
N LYS A 11 -0.97 -13.78 26.67
CA LYS A 11 -0.35 -15.07 26.99
C LYS A 11 -0.80 -16.18 26.05
N GLU A 12 -2.10 -16.32 25.84
CA GLU A 12 -2.67 -17.31 24.94
C GLU A 12 -2.24 -17.03 23.49
N GLY A 13 -2.32 -15.77 23.04
CA GLY A 13 -1.93 -15.37 21.69
C GLY A 13 -0.48 -15.69 21.36
N PHE A 14 0.46 -15.39 22.27
CA PHE A 14 1.87 -15.76 22.07
C PHE A 14 2.09 -17.27 22.11
N SER A 15 1.42 -18.01 23.01
CA SER A 15 1.52 -19.47 23.07
C SER A 15 1.08 -20.12 21.76
N PHE A 16 -0.12 -19.79 21.27
CA PHE A 16 -0.63 -20.34 20.01
C PHE A 16 0.20 -19.88 18.80
N ALA A 17 0.68 -18.64 18.77
CA ALA A 17 1.55 -18.16 17.68
C ALA A 17 2.86 -18.95 17.60
N THR A 18 3.49 -19.25 18.74
CA THR A 18 4.70 -20.08 18.78
C THR A 18 4.43 -21.53 18.38
N GLN A 19 3.31 -22.12 18.81
CA GLN A 19 2.94 -23.48 18.46
C GLN A 19 2.54 -23.62 16.97
N ALA A 20 1.92 -22.59 16.39
CA ALA A 20 1.55 -22.57 14.98
C ALA A 20 2.76 -22.60 14.03
N GLY A 21 3.95 -22.19 14.50
CA GLY A 21 5.19 -22.32 13.73
C GLY A 21 5.19 -21.56 12.40
N ILE A 22 4.45 -20.46 12.32
CA ILE A 22 4.28 -19.69 11.07
C ILE A 22 5.62 -19.06 10.69
N SER A 23 6.12 -19.40 9.51
CA SER A 23 7.33 -18.84 8.92
C SER A 23 7.02 -18.27 7.53
N ILE A 24 7.95 -17.51 6.96
CA ILE A 24 7.82 -16.96 5.61
C ILE A 24 8.95 -17.53 4.76
N SER A 25 8.58 -18.16 3.66
CA SER A 25 9.46 -18.61 2.61
C SER A 25 9.20 -17.87 1.30
N VAL A 26 10.18 -17.93 0.41
CA VAL A 26 10.07 -17.44 -0.97
C VAL A 26 9.02 -18.23 -1.77
N GLU A 27 8.70 -19.46 -1.34
CA GLU A 27 7.66 -20.31 -1.93
C GLU A 27 6.23 -19.87 -1.56
N ASP A 28 6.07 -19.20 -0.42
CA ASP A 28 4.76 -18.67 0.02
C ASP A 28 4.32 -17.49 -0.86
N LEU A 29 5.26 -16.85 -1.55
CA LEU A 29 5.03 -15.75 -2.48
C LEU A 29 4.52 -16.28 -3.84
N LYS A 30 3.31 -16.84 -3.83
CA LYS A 30 2.66 -17.37 -5.03
C LYS A 30 2.10 -16.24 -5.90
N VAL A 31 2.59 -16.17 -7.15
CA VAL A 31 2.13 -15.20 -8.15
C VAL A 31 0.85 -15.75 -8.83
N PRO A 32 -0.24 -14.96 -8.91
CA PRO A 32 -1.48 -15.44 -9.53
C PRO A 32 -1.30 -15.57 -11.05
N PRO A 33 -1.77 -16.66 -11.67
CA PRO A 33 -1.64 -16.88 -13.12
C PRO A 33 -2.41 -15.84 -13.95
N THR A 34 -3.42 -15.20 -13.35
CA THR A 34 -4.22 -14.13 -13.96
C THR A 34 -3.42 -12.85 -14.25
N LYS A 35 -2.24 -12.68 -13.62
CA LYS A 35 -1.37 -11.50 -13.82
C LYS A 35 -1.04 -11.28 -15.30
N ASN A 36 -0.61 -12.33 -16.00
CA ASN A 36 -0.15 -12.22 -17.38
C ASN A 36 -1.28 -11.87 -18.35
N SER A 37 -2.46 -12.48 -18.16
CA SER A 37 -3.63 -12.17 -19.01
C SER A 37 -4.11 -10.74 -18.80
N LEU A 38 -4.07 -10.25 -17.55
CA LEU A 38 -4.43 -8.88 -17.21
C LEU A 38 -3.46 -7.86 -17.84
N PHE A 39 -2.16 -8.14 -17.82
CA PHE A 39 -1.16 -7.28 -18.48
C PHE A 39 -1.29 -7.27 -20.01
N LEU A 40 -1.61 -8.40 -20.64
CA LEU A 40 -1.87 -8.45 -22.08
C LEU A 40 -3.09 -7.60 -22.44
N LYS A 41 -4.18 -7.68 -21.66
CA LYS A 41 -5.35 -6.82 -21.83
C LYS A 41 -5.00 -5.34 -21.67
N ASN A 42 -4.19 -5.02 -20.66
CA ASN A 42 -3.77 -3.67 -20.37
C ASN A 42 -2.90 -3.06 -21.50
N ASN A 43 -1.92 -3.82 -21.99
CA ASN A 43 -1.06 -3.40 -23.10
C ASN A 43 -1.87 -3.15 -24.39
N LYS A 44 -2.92 -3.94 -24.65
CA LYS A 44 -3.82 -3.69 -25.78
C LYS A 44 -4.55 -2.35 -25.65
N GLN A 45 -5.07 -2.03 -24.46
CA GLN A 45 -5.74 -0.75 -24.18
C GLN A 45 -4.78 0.44 -24.35
N ILE A 46 -3.56 0.31 -23.84
CA ILE A 46 -2.52 1.33 -23.96
C ILE A 46 -2.12 1.54 -25.43
N ASN A 47 -1.93 0.46 -26.20
CA ASN A 47 -1.63 0.55 -27.62
C ASN A 47 -2.74 1.23 -28.43
N LEU A 48 -4.01 0.99 -28.07
CA LEU A 48 -5.14 1.71 -28.66
C LEU A 48 -5.09 3.21 -28.34
N ALA A 49 -4.74 3.58 -27.11
CA ALA A 49 -4.57 4.99 -26.74
C ALA A 49 -3.46 5.66 -27.57
N TYR A 50 -2.31 5.01 -27.75
CA TYR A 50 -1.24 5.50 -28.65
C TYR A 50 -1.69 5.57 -30.12
N PHE A 51 -2.54 4.64 -30.58
CA PHE A 51 -3.07 4.68 -31.93
C PHE A 51 -4.01 5.88 -32.14
N TYR A 52 -4.86 6.20 -31.16
CA TYR A 52 -5.74 7.36 -31.22
C TYR A 52 -4.99 8.69 -31.14
N GLU A 53 -3.94 8.78 -30.32
CA GLU A 53 -3.03 9.93 -30.30
C GLU A 53 -2.39 10.15 -31.67
N LYS A 54 -1.85 9.09 -32.30
CA LYS A 54 -1.24 9.18 -33.64
C LYS A 54 -2.21 9.64 -34.73
N ARG A 55 -3.51 9.44 -34.55
CA ARG A 55 -4.56 9.91 -35.48
C ARG A 55 -5.03 11.33 -35.18
N GLY A 56 -4.57 11.94 -34.09
CA GLY A 56 -5.00 13.26 -33.65
C GLY A 56 -6.37 13.27 -32.97
N ASN A 57 -6.86 12.10 -32.53
CA ASN A 57 -8.17 12.00 -31.86
C ASN A 57 -8.10 12.36 -30.36
N ILE A 58 -6.92 12.28 -29.75
CA ILE A 58 -6.68 12.45 -28.32
C ILE A 58 -5.39 13.26 -28.15
N ASN A 59 -5.36 14.13 -27.14
CA ASN A 59 -4.18 14.92 -26.80
C ASN A 59 -3.16 14.12 -25.97
N GLU A 60 -1.89 14.55 -25.95
CA GLU A 60 -0.83 13.89 -25.17
C GLU A 60 -1.19 13.80 -23.67
N VAL A 61 -1.77 14.86 -23.11
CA VAL A 61 -2.20 14.91 -21.70
C VAL A 61 -3.32 13.90 -21.43
N GLU A 62 -4.28 13.78 -22.35
CA GLU A 62 -5.38 12.83 -22.22
C GLU A 62 -4.90 11.39 -22.35
N ARG A 63 -3.94 11.13 -23.26
CA ARG A 63 -3.26 9.83 -23.35
C ARG A 63 -2.57 9.50 -22.03
N PHE A 64 -1.78 10.43 -21.49
CA PHE A 64 -1.04 10.22 -20.26
C PHE A 64 -1.98 9.88 -19.09
N GLN A 65 -3.05 10.66 -18.90
CA GLN A 65 -4.08 10.37 -17.91
C GLN A 65 -4.70 8.99 -18.12
N LYS A 66 -5.03 8.64 -19.38
CA LYS A 66 -5.59 7.34 -19.72
C LYS A 66 -4.65 6.19 -19.34
N VAL A 67 -3.35 6.32 -19.62
CA VAL A 67 -2.34 5.31 -19.27
C VAL A 67 -2.28 5.11 -17.76
N ILE A 68 -2.22 6.20 -16.98
CA ILE A 68 -2.19 6.15 -15.52
C ILE A 68 -3.45 5.45 -14.98
N ASP A 69 -4.63 5.86 -15.42
CA ASP A 69 -5.90 5.30 -14.94
C ASP A 69 -6.02 3.81 -15.27
N THR A 70 -5.53 3.40 -16.44
CA THR A 70 -5.57 2.00 -16.87
C THR A 70 -4.63 1.14 -15.99
N TRP A 71 -3.44 1.65 -15.63
CA TRP A 71 -2.53 0.97 -14.69
C TRP A 71 -3.03 0.98 -13.25
N HIS A 72 -3.63 2.08 -12.79
CA HIS A 72 -4.24 2.15 -11.46
C HIS A 72 -5.37 1.13 -11.31
N THR A 73 -6.28 1.08 -12.29
CA THR A 73 -7.39 0.11 -12.33
C THR A 73 -6.87 -1.33 -12.35
N THR A 74 -5.87 -1.60 -13.20
CA THR A 74 -5.17 -2.89 -13.27
C THR A 74 -4.60 -3.29 -11.90
N SER A 75 -4.01 -2.35 -11.16
CA SER A 75 -3.44 -2.57 -9.82
C SER A 75 -4.48 -2.95 -8.77
N GLU A 76 -5.66 -2.35 -8.83
CA GLU A 76 -6.76 -2.65 -7.92
C GLU A 76 -7.43 -3.99 -8.25
N ILE A 77 -7.62 -4.29 -9.54
CA ILE A 77 -8.13 -5.61 -9.97
C ILE A 77 -7.17 -6.71 -9.53
N LEU A 78 -5.86 -6.51 -9.71
CA LEU A 78 -4.84 -7.48 -9.31
C LEU A 78 -4.86 -7.70 -7.79
N LYS A 79 -5.06 -6.64 -6.99
CA LYS A 79 -5.21 -6.74 -5.53
C LYS A 79 -6.40 -7.65 -5.15
N ASN A 80 -7.55 -7.46 -5.78
CA ASN A 80 -8.74 -8.27 -5.48
C ASN A 80 -8.54 -9.73 -5.91
N GLN A 81 -7.98 -9.96 -7.10
CA GLN A 81 -7.66 -11.30 -7.59
C GLN A 81 -6.65 -12.03 -6.68
N LEU A 82 -5.68 -11.32 -6.09
CA LEU A 82 -4.76 -11.91 -5.12
C LEU A 82 -5.50 -12.44 -3.89
N VAL A 83 -6.46 -11.67 -3.36
CA VAL A 83 -7.27 -12.09 -2.20
C VAL A 83 -8.08 -13.35 -2.54
N ASP A 84 -8.74 -13.35 -3.70
CA ASP A 84 -9.54 -14.49 -4.14
C ASP A 84 -8.67 -15.73 -4.42
N PHE A 85 -7.47 -15.51 -4.96
CA PHE A 85 -6.48 -16.56 -5.21
C PHE A 85 -6.00 -17.22 -3.91
N PHE A 86 -5.62 -16.45 -2.90
CA PHE A 86 -5.22 -17.01 -1.61
C PHE A 86 -6.38 -17.71 -0.90
N LYS A 87 -7.59 -17.14 -0.93
CA LYS A 87 -8.78 -17.79 -0.33
C LYS A 87 -9.11 -19.14 -0.95
N SER A 88 -8.99 -19.26 -2.28
CA SER A 88 -9.33 -20.47 -3.01
C SER A 88 -8.22 -21.52 -3.01
N THR A 89 -6.96 -21.09 -3.07
CA THR A 89 -5.82 -21.99 -3.27
C THR A 89 -5.17 -22.41 -1.96
N ASP A 90 -4.98 -21.46 -1.04
CA ASP A 90 -4.16 -21.66 0.16
C ASP A 90 -4.53 -20.65 1.26
N PRO A 91 -5.64 -20.86 1.98
CA PRO A 91 -6.10 -19.93 3.01
C PRO A 91 -5.17 -19.87 4.22
N LEU A 92 -4.30 -20.86 4.40
CA LEU A 92 -3.31 -20.95 5.48
C LEU A 92 -1.95 -20.37 5.08
N ASN A 93 -1.84 -19.76 3.90
CA ASN A 93 -0.61 -19.11 3.48
C ASN A 93 -0.17 -18.05 4.52
N PRO A 94 1.07 -18.12 5.03
CA PRO A 94 1.58 -17.21 6.05
C PRO A 94 1.45 -15.73 5.68
N VAL A 95 1.77 -15.37 4.44
CA VAL A 95 1.72 -13.99 3.94
C VAL A 95 0.29 -13.47 3.90
N TYR A 96 -0.64 -14.31 3.47
CA TYR A 96 -2.06 -13.97 3.47
C TYR A 96 -2.62 -13.84 4.90
N MET A 97 -2.32 -14.80 5.78
CA MET A 97 -2.79 -14.77 7.17
C MET A 97 -2.31 -13.52 7.92
N MET A 98 -1.03 -13.15 7.81
CA MET A 98 -0.51 -11.96 8.50
C MET A 98 -1.15 -10.65 7.99
N ALA A 99 -1.34 -10.52 6.68
CA ALA A 99 -1.90 -9.31 6.08
C ALA A 99 -3.41 -9.20 6.35
N PHE A 100 -4.15 -10.31 6.31
CA PHE A 100 -5.60 -10.31 6.51
C PHE A 100 -5.99 -10.19 7.99
N SER A 101 -5.25 -10.82 8.90
CA SER A 101 -5.45 -10.69 10.35
C SER A 101 -5.06 -9.31 10.90
N GLY A 102 -4.37 -8.50 10.10
CA GLY A 102 -3.83 -7.21 10.54
C GLY A 102 -2.61 -7.33 11.47
N ALA A 103 -2.06 -8.53 11.65
CA ALA A 103 -0.89 -8.76 12.48
C ALA A 103 0.35 -8.05 11.92
N ARG A 104 0.59 -8.19 10.62
CA ARG A 104 1.67 -7.47 9.91
C ARG A 104 1.44 -7.46 8.42
N GLY A 105 1.74 -6.32 7.81
CA GLY A 105 1.65 -6.15 6.37
C GLY A 105 0.26 -5.69 5.92
N ASN A 106 0.24 -4.97 4.80
CA ASN A 106 -0.98 -4.52 4.14
C ASN A 106 -1.14 -5.30 2.82
N LEU A 107 -2.37 -5.53 2.36
CA LEU A 107 -2.65 -6.05 1.01
C LEU A 107 -1.89 -5.28 -0.08
N SER A 108 -1.72 -3.97 0.07
CA SER A 108 -0.93 -3.16 -0.86
C SER A 108 0.55 -3.56 -0.90
N GLN A 109 1.11 -4.02 0.24
CA GLN A 109 2.48 -4.52 0.32
C GLN A 109 2.58 -5.95 -0.21
N VAL A 110 1.60 -6.81 0.09
CA VAL A 110 1.51 -8.15 -0.49
C VAL A 110 1.43 -8.06 -2.02
N ARG A 111 0.64 -7.12 -2.56
CA ARG A 111 0.58 -6.83 -4.00
C ARG A 111 1.95 -6.54 -4.59
N GLN A 112 2.83 -5.84 -3.88
CA GLN A 112 4.18 -5.54 -4.38
C GLN A 112 5.11 -6.77 -4.35
N LEU A 113 4.88 -7.69 -3.41
CA LEU A 113 5.66 -8.92 -3.30
C LEU A 113 5.34 -9.92 -4.42
N VAL A 114 4.05 -10.17 -4.69
CA VAL A 114 3.59 -11.21 -5.63
C VAL A 114 2.91 -10.69 -6.89
N GLY A 115 2.38 -9.47 -6.86
CA GLY A 115 1.62 -8.90 -7.97
C GLY A 115 2.48 -8.08 -8.91
N MET A 116 2.54 -6.79 -8.64
CA MET A 116 3.41 -5.83 -9.32
C MET A 116 3.76 -4.68 -8.38
N ARG A 117 4.88 -4.03 -8.65
CA ARG A 117 5.28 -2.84 -7.88
C ARG A 117 4.43 -1.61 -8.26
N GLY A 118 4.10 -1.45 -9.54
CA GLY A 118 3.16 -0.44 -10.04
C GLY A 118 3.82 0.88 -10.50
N LEU A 119 3.01 1.95 -10.53
CA LEU A 119 3.46 3.30 -10.91
C LEU A 119 4.33 3.91 -9.80
N MET A 120 5.30 4.71 -10.21
CA MET A 120 6.20 5.43 -9.31
C MET A 120 6.17 6.93 -9.60
N SER A 121 6.63 7.72 -8.64
CA SER A 121 6.76 9.16 -8.79
C SER A 121 8.23 9.56 -8.91
N ASP A 122 8.46 10.56 -9.74
CA ASP A 122 9.72 11.28 -9.85
C ASP A 122 10.02 12.09 -8.58
N PRO A 123 11.27 12.57 -8.40
CA PRO A 123 11.64 13.46 -7.31
C PRO A 123 10.73 14.69 -7.19
N ASN A 124 10.28 15.21 -8.34
CA ASN A 124 9.37 16.37 -8.43
C ASN A 124 7.92 16.03 -8.06
N GLY A 125 7.60 14.75 -7.83
CA GLY A 125 6.24 14.28 -7.49
C GLY A 125 5.34 13.98 -8.68
N GLN A 126 5.83 14.11 -9.91
CA GLN A 126 5.08 13.70 -11.11
C GLN A 126 5.10 12.17 -11.23
N ILE A 127 4.02 11.57 -11.71
CA ILE A 127 3.93 10.12 -11.92
C ILE A 127 4.66 9.77 -13.21
N ILE A 128 5.51 8.75 -13.17
CA ILE A 128 6.16 8.20 -14.36
C ILE A 128 5.16 7.30 -15.09
N ASP A 129 4.98 7.51 -16.40
CA ASP A 129 4.03 6.74 -17.23
C ASP A 129 4.44 5.28 -17.45
N LEU A 130 5.71 4.96 -17.22
CA LEU A 130 6.27 3.61 -17.25
C LEU A 130 6.13 2.92 -15.87
N PRO A 131 5.24 1.93 -15.71
CA PRO A 131 5.13 1.20 -14.46
C PRO A 131 6.13 0.05 -14.36
N ILE A 132 6.43 -0.31 -13.11
CA ILE A 132 7.23 -1.48 -12.78
C ILE A 132 6.30 -2.71 -12.75
N LYS A 133 6.37 -3.51 -13.82
CA LYS A 133 5.56 -4.74 -14.02
C LYS A 133 6.04 -5.91 -13.16
N ALA A 134 7.34 -5.92 -12.86
CA ALA A 134 7.95 -6.94 -12.01
C ALA A 134 7.48 -6.81 -10.55
N ASN A 135 7.56 -7.93 -9.83
CA ASN A 135 7.34 -8.00 -8.40
C ASN A 135 8.65 -8.32 -7.66
N PHE A 136 8.66 -8.22 -6.33
CA PHE A 136 9.88 -8.53 -5.57
C PHE A 136 10.28 -10.01 -5.63
N ARG A 137 9.32 -10.90 -5.90
CA ARG A 137 9.56 -12.35 -6.04
C ARG A 137 10.31 -12.71 -7.34
N GLU A 138 9.99 -12.04 -8.43
CA GLU A 138 10.60 -12.18 -9.77
C GLU A 138 11.93 -11.41 -9.85
N GLY A 139 12.07 -10.36 -9.05
CA GLY A 139 13.22 -9.48 -9.04
C GLY A 139 13.00 -8.22 -9.89
N LEU A 140 13.67 -7.14 -9.51
CA LEU A 140 13.60 -5.86 -10.21
C LEU A 140 14.81 -5.68 -11.13
N SER A 141 14.60 -5.12 -12.31
CA SER A 141 15.71 -4.66 -13.15
C SER A 141 16.42 -3.48 -12.51
N ILE A 142 17.65 -3.18 -12.95
CA ILE A 142 18.43 -2.03 -12.45
C ILE A 142 17.64 -0.73 -12.66
N THR A 143 16.99 -0.57 -13.82
CA THR A 143 16.17 0.60 -14.14
C THR A 143 14.97 0.71 -13.21
N ASP A 144 14.26 -0.40 -12.96
CA ASP A 144 13.10 -0.42 -12.07
C ASP A 144 13.49 -0.08 -10.62
N TYR A 145 14.65 -0.59 -10.18
CA TYR A 145 15.16 -0.33 -8.83
C TYR A 145 15.56 1.14 -8.65
N VAL A 146 16.22 1.74 -9.64
CA VAL A 146 16.57 3.17 -9.62
C VAL A 146 15.32 4.04 -9.61
N ILE A 147 14.33 3.73 -10.46
CA ILE A 147 13.03 4.45 -10.47
C ILE A 147 12.34 4.33 -9.10
N SER A 148 12.32 3.14 -8.49
CA SER A 148 11.73 2.96 -7.16
C SER A 148 12.48 3.71 -6.05
N SER A 149 13.75 4.07 -6.26
CA SER A 149 14.56 4.75 -5.25
C SER A 149 14.16 6.22 -5.06
N TYR A 150 13.66 6.88 -6.10
CA TYR A 150 13.19 8.27 -6.01
C TYR A 150 12.01 8.41 -5.03
N GLY A 151 10.98 7.56 -5.21
CA GLY A 151 9.82 7.53 -4.31
C GLY A 151 10.20 7.17 -2.87
N ALA A 152 11.11 6.20 -2.69
CA ALA A 152 11.59 5.81 -1.36
C ALA A 152 12.32 6.96 -0.64
N ARG A 153 13.24 7.64 -1.33
CA ARG A 153 13.97 8.78 -0.77
C ARG A 153 13.03 9.92 -0.40
N LYS A 154 12.08 10.26 -1.26
CA LYS A 154 11.07 11.29 -0.97
C LYS A 154 10.26 10.94 0.27
N GLY A 155 9.82 9.69 0.40
CA GLY A 155 9.10 9.23 1.59
C GLY A 155 9.89 9.36 2.89
N ILE A 156 11.20 9.06 2.86
CA ILE A 156 12.08 9.23 4.04
C ILE A 156 12.20 10.71 4.41
N VAL A 157 12.44 11.59 3.43
CA VAL A 157 12.55 13.04 3.64
C VAL A 157 11.24 13.61 4.18
N ASP A 158 10.10 13.25 3.58
CA ASP A 158 8.78 13.69 4.02
C ASP A 158 8.47 13.22 5.44
N THR A 159 8.90 12.02 5.82
CA THR A 159 8.73 11.50 7.18
C THR A 159 9.56 12.31 8.18
N ALA A 160 10.80 12.67 7.82
CA ALA A 160 11.65 13.51 8.66
C ALA A 160 11.05 14.91 8.86
N LEU A 161 10.55 15.54 7.79
CA LEU A 161 9.87 16.84 7.87
C LEU A 161 8.61 16.77 8.73
N LYS A 162 7.74 15.78 8.48
CA LYS A 162 6.52 15.57 9.27
C LYS A 162 6.80 15.32 10.75
N THR A 163 7.93 14.70 11.08
CA THR A 163 8.35 14.48 12.47
C THR A 163 8.62 15.81 13.17
N ALA A 164 9.33 16.73 12.50
CA ALA A 164 9.58 18.07 13.03
C ALA A 164 8.29 18.88 13.21
N ASP A 165 7.42 18.89 12.19
CA ASP A 165 6.16 19.64 12.22
C ASP A 165 5.18 19.11 13.28
N SER A 166 5.13 17.79 13.48
CA SER A 166 4.25 17.16 14.48
C SER A 166 4.65 17.57 15.91
N GLY A 167 5.95 17.57 16.22
CA GLY A 167 6.46 18.03 17.51
C GLY A 167 6.22 19.53 17.72
N TYR A 168 6.39 20.32 16.66
CA TYR A 168 6.12 21.75 16.70
C TYR A 168 4.64 22.07 16.96
N LEU A 169 3.74 21.39 16.24
CA LEU A 169 2.30 21.58 16.37
C LEU A 169 1.81 21.19 17.76
N THR A 170 2.23 20.03 18.28
CA THR A 170 1.85 19.57 19.62
C THR A 170 2.30 20.55 20.69
N ARG A 171 3.52 21.11 20.59
CA ARG A 171 3.98 22.17 21.49
C ARG A 171 3.06 23.40 21.47
N ARG A 172 2.75 23.92 20.28
CA ARG A 172 1.85 25.08 20.16
C ARG A 172 0.45 24.82 20.71
N LEU A 173 -0.10 23.63 20.46
CA LEU A 173 -1.41 23.25 20.98
C LEU A 173 -1.41 23.20 22.51
N VAL A 174 -0.36 22.66 23.11
CA VAL A 174 -0.19 22.63 24.56
C VAL A 174 -0.04 24.04 25.12
N ASP A 175 0.77 24.91 24.50
CA ASP A 175 0.97 26.29 24.98
C ASP A 175 -0.34 27.09 25.06
N VAL A 176 -1.29 26.85 24.14
CA VAL A 176 -2.61 27.51 24.15
C VAL A 176 -3.58 26.84 25.12
N ALA A 177 -3.62 25.51 25.14
CA ALA A 177 -4.62 24.75 25.90
C ALA A 177 -4.21 24.44 27.35
N GLN A 178 -2.97 24.69 27.76
CA GLN A 178 -2.46 24.33 29.09
C GLN A 178 -3.25 24.94 30.26
N HIS A 179 -3.92 26.08 30.04
CA HIS A 179 -4.73 26.73 31.07
C HIS A 179 -6.18 26.23 31.11
N VAL A 180 -6.60 25.38 30.17
CA VAL A 180 -7.95 24.81 30.11
C VAL A 180 -8.01 23.60 31.04
N ILE A 181 -8.68 23.79 32.18
CA ILE A 181 -8.86 22.76 33.21
C ILE A 181 -10.36 22.62 33.46
N ILE A 182 -10.86 21.38 33.56
CA ILE A 182 -12.25 21.11 33.94
C ILE A 182 -12.42 21.49 35.41
N ARG A 183 -13.16 22.57 35.68
CA ARG A 183 -13.36 23.12 37.04
C ARG A 183 -14.72 22.76 37.63
N GLU A 184 -15.74 22.61 36.80
CA GLU A 184 -17.13 22.38 37.21
C GLU A 184 -17.81 21.37 36.27
N LEU A 185 -18.90 20.75 36.76
CA LEU A 185 -19.63 19.71 36.03
C LEU A 185 -20.63 20.28 35.01
N ASP A 186 -21.32 21.36 35.37
CA ASP A 186 -22.26 22.07 34.52
C ASP A 186 -22.12 23.56 34.82
N CYS A 187 -21.94 24.38 33.79
CA CYS A 187 -21.83 25.84 33.91
C CYS A 187 -23.19 26.53 33.78
N GLU A 188 -24.29 25.77 33.68
CA GLU A 188 -25.69 26.22 33.57
C GLU A 188 -25.93 27.28 32.49
N THR A 189 -25.09 27.30 31.46
CA THR A 189 -25.21 28.27 30.37
C THR A 189 -26.46 27.98 29.54
N LYS A 190 -27.38 28.93 29.52
CA LYS A 190 -28.55 28.92 28.63
C LYS A 190 -28.22 29.75 27.41
N ASN A 191 -28.10 29.10 26.26
CA ASN A 191 -28.00 29.76 24.96
C ASN A 191 -29.26 30.57 24.64
#